data_AF-L9WTK2-F1
#
_entry.id   AF-L9WTK2-F1
#
_cell.length_a   1.000
_cell.length_b   1.000
_cell.length_c   1.000
_cell.angle_alpha   90.00
_cell.angle_beta   90.00
_cell.angle_gamma   90.00
#
_symmetry.space_group_name_H-M   'P 1'
#
loop_
_entity.id
_entity.type
_entity.pdbx_description
1 polymer ?
#
loop_
_entity_poly.entity_id
_entity_poly.type
_entity_poly.pdbx_seq_one_letter_code
_entity_poly.pdbx_strand_id
1 'polypeptide(L)' 'MVGVTVAPWSSIGTESTCRHCGAHVSDRFCRVYGDNSDRAHRCSECDSYRRLTRGSAAGKALAIPDPEIAEGHHGGESDV' A
#
# COMPACT_ATOMS: atom_id res chain seq x y z
N MET A 1 -37.31 16.17 -18.06
CA MET A 1 -35.86 16.40 -17.86
C MET A 1 -35.58 16.32 -16.37
N VAL A 2 -35.05 15.21 -15.87
CA VAL A 2 -34.66 15.09 -14.45
C VAL A 2 -33.25 15.67 -14.33
N GLY A 3 -33.12 16.81 -13.67
CA GLY A 3 -31.83 17.45 -13.42
C GLY A 3 -31.06 16.65 -12.37
N VAL A 4 -30.00 15.96 -12.78
CA VAL A 4 -29.08 15.30 -11.86
C VAL A 4 -28.14 16.38 -11.32
N THR A 5 -28.37 16.84 -10.09
CA THR A 5 -27.42 17.64 -9.34
C THR A 5 -26.23 16.76 -8.97
N VAL A 6 -25.14 16.87 -9.73
CA VAL A 6 -23.84 16.32 -9.32
C VAL A 6 -23.37 17.09 -8.10
N ALA A 7 -23.62 16.53 -6.91
CA ALA A 7 -22.96 17.02 -5.70
C ALA A 7 -21.44 16.98 -5.93
N PRO A 8 -20.66 17.95 -5.46
CA PRO A 8 -19.20 17.90 -5.51
C PRO A 8 -18.73 16.92 -4.44
N TRP A 9 -19.07 15.64 -4.60
CA TRP A 9 -18.25 14.58 -4.03
C TRP A 9 -16.84 14.85 -4.53
N SER A 10 -16.01 15.37 -3.63
CA SER A 10 -14.61 15.55 -3.90
C SER A 10 -14.13 14.24 -4.46
N SER A 11 -13.59 14.27 -5.67
CA SER A 11 -12.56 13.34 -6.05
C SER A 11 -11.52 13.46 -4.94
N ILE A 12 -11.64 12.67 -3.86
CA ILE A 12 -10.57 12.40 -2.92
C ILE A 12 -9.59 11.54 -3.72
N GLY A 13 -8.96 12.20 -4.69
CA GLY A 13 -7.64 11.88 -5.17
C GLY A 13 -6.71 12.76 -4.35
N THR A 14 -6.70 12.56 -3.04
CA THR A 14 -5.46 12.79 -2.31
C THR A 14 -4.51 11.74 -2.87
N GLU A 15 -3.72 12.17 -3.86
CA GLU A 15 -2.62 11.41 -4.47
C GLU A 15 -1.69 11.00 -3.32
N SER A 16 -2.01 9.87 -2.70
CA SER A 16 -1.27 9.37 -1.56
C SER A 16 -0.09 8.65 -2.15
N THR A 17 1.12 8.93 -1.68
CA THR A 17 2.34 8.32 -2.21
C THR A 17 3.00 7.47 -1.16
N CYS A 18 3.59 6.36 -1.60
CA CYS A 18 4.40 5.53 -0.75
C CYS A 18 5.61 6.33 -0.27
N ARG A 19 5.85 6.38 1.05
CA ARG A 19 6.99 7.13 1.59
C ARG A 19 8.35 6.48 1.35
N HIS A 20 8.38 5.19 1.01
CA HIS A 20 9.61 4.47 0.74
C HIS A 20 10.05 4.60 -0.72
N CYS A 21 9.15 4.33 -1.69
CA CYS A 21 9.50 4.32 -3.11
C CYS A 21 8.87 5.46 -3.93
N GLY A 22 7.97 6.26 -3.35
CA GLY A 22 7.30 7.36 -4.07
C GLY A 22 6.18 6.93 -5.02
N ALA A 23 5.92 5.62 -5.16
CA ALA A 23 4.84 5.11 -6.01
C ALA A 23 3.46 5.61 -5.56
N HIS A 24 2.56 5.80 -6.53
CA HIS A 24 1.19 6.23 -6.25
C HIS A 24 0.40 5.12 -5.53
N VAL A 25 -0.21 5.46 -4.41
CA VAL A 25 -1.10 4.58 -3.63
C VAL A 25 -2.48 5.22 -3.49
N SER A 26 -3.51 4.39 -3.50
CA SER A 26 -4.87 4.89 -3.29
C SER A 26 -5.08 5.29 -1.82
N ASP A 27 -5.94 6.28 -1.59
CA ASP A 27 -6.40 6.64 -0.24
C ASP A 27 -6.98 5.42 0.51
N ARG A 28 -7.76 4.58 -0.19
CA ARG A 28 -8.28 3.32 0.37
C ARG A 28 -7.15 2.37 0.82
N PHE A 29 -6.05 2.30 0.07
CA PHE A 29 -4.89 1.51 0.47
C PHE A 29 -4.30 2.04 1.77
N CYS A 30 -4.16 3.37 1.89
CA CYS A 30 -3.62 4.00 3.09
C CYS A 30 -4.50 3.79 4.33
N ARG A 31 -5.82 3.77 4.17
CA ARG A 31 -6.74 3.46 5.28
C ARG A 31 -6.63 2.04 5.81
N VAL A 32 -6.32 1.08 4.92
CA VAL A 32 -6.29 -0.35 5.29
C VAL A 32 -4.90 -0.77 5.78
N TYR A 33 -3.86 -0.27 5.11
CA TYR A 33 -2.49 -0.73 5.29
C TYR A 33 -1.54 0.33 5.85
N GLY A 34 -1.94 1.60 5.83
CA GLY A 34 -1.13 2.70 6.33
C GLY A 34 -1.05 2.75 7.86
N ASP A 35 -0.33 3.75 8.35
CA ASP A 35 -0.23 4.05 9.77
C ASP A 35 -1.51 4.73 10.31
N ASN A 36 -1.49 5.10 11.60
CA ASN A 36 -2.62 5.79 12.26
C ASN A 36 -2.92 7.19 11.70
N SER A 37 -2.14 7.67 10.72
CA SER A 37 -2.39 8.93 10.01
C SER A 37 -2.83 8.70 8.56
N ASP A 38 -3.21 7.46 8.20
CA ASP A 38 -3.53 7.05 6.82
C ASP A 38 -2.34 7.31 5.88
N ARG A 39 -1.12 6.95 6.30
CA ARG A 39 0.09 7.09 5.46
C ARG A 39 0.75 5.75 5.23
N ALA A 40 0.94 5.40 3.96
CA ALA A 40 1.64 4.18 3.57
C ALA A 40 3.16 4.39 3.53
N HIS A 41 3.87 3.68 4.41
CA HIS A 41 5.34 3.65 4.39
C HIS A 41 5.87 2.67 3.35
N ARG A 42 5.14 1.59 3.06
CA ARG A 42 5.43 0.61 2.02
C ARG A 42 4.19 0.40 1.12
N CYS A 43 4.37 0.04 -0.14
CA CYS A 43 3.28 -0.23 -1.09
C CYS A 43 3.44 -1.61 -1.75
N SER A 44 2.46 -2.02 -2.55
CA SER A 44 2.48 -3.29 -3.28
C SER A 44 3.58 -3.42 -4.34
N GLU A 45 4.23 -2.31 -4.72
CA GLU A 45 5.35 -2.33 -5.67
C GLU A 45 6.69 -2.59 -4.98
N CYS A 46 6.90 -2.04 -3.78
CA CYS A 46 8.16 -2.19 -3.02
C CYS A 46 8.06 -3.18 -1.84
N ASP A 47 6.92 -3.83 -1.65
CA ASP A 47 6.65 -4.73 -0.54
C ASP A 47 5.68 -5.83 -0.97
N SER A 48 5.76 -6.98 -0.30
CA SER A 48 4.94 -8.14 -0.63
C SER A 48 3.62 -8.12 0.12
N TYR A 49 2.54 -8.60 -0.49
CA TYR A 49 1.22 -8.66 0.15
C TYR A 49 1.22 -9.40 1.50
N ARG A 50 2.08 -10.41 1.66
CA ARG A 50 2.34 -11.12 2.94
C ARG A 50 2.80 -10.19 4.06
N ARG A 51 3.68 -9.23 3.75
CA ARG A 51 4.22 -8.23 4.68
C ARG A 51 3.21 -7.10 4.89
N LEU A 52 2.57 -6.61 3.83
CA LEU A 52 1.49 -5.62 3.90
C LEU A 52 0.35 -6.06 4.83
N THR A 53 -0.14 -7.29 4.69
CA THR A 53 -1.24 -7.83 5.53
C THR A 53 -0.86 -7.94 7.01
N ARG A 54 0.44 -8.04 7.31
CA ARG A 54 0.97 -8.06 8.68
C ARG A 54 1.34 -6.66 9.22
N GLY A 55 1.15 -5.62 8.41
CA GLY A 55 1.34 -4.23 8.80
C GLY A 55 2.68 -3.62 8.42
N SER A 56 3.41 -4.17 7.45
CA SER A 56 4.66 -3.57 6.94
C SER A 56 4.45 -2.13 6.45
N ALA A 57 3.33 -1.86 5.77
CA ALA A 57 2.98 -0.53 5.28
C ALA A 57 2.68 0.50 6.38
N ALA A 58 2.39 0.06 7.61
CA ALA A 58 2.27 0.92 8.78
C ALA A 58 3.63 1.18 9.46
N GLY A 59 4.74 0.68 8.91
CA GLY A 59 6.08 0.79 9.48
C GLY A 59 6.39 -0.27 10.55
N LYS A 60 5.62 -1.37 10.62
CA LYS A 60 5.93 -2.46 11.55
C LYS A 60 7.13 -3.28 11.06
N ALA A 61 8.11 -3.48 11.93
CA ALA A 61 9.20 -4.41 11.68
C ALA A 61 8.66 -5.84 11.68
N LEU A 62 8.76 -6.51 10.53
CA LEU A 62 8.38 -7.92 10.37
C LEU A 62 9.63 -8.76 10.16
N ALA A 63 9.64 -9.95 10.77
CA ALA A 63 10.69 -10.96 10.55
C ALA A 63 10.63 -11.63 9.16
N ILE A 64 9.65 -11.28 8.33
CA ILE A 64 9.62 -11.73 6.93
C ILE A 64 10.67 -10.93 6.15
N PRO A 65 11.58 -11.61 5.43
CA PRO A 65 12.58 -10.93 4.61
C PRO A 65 11.91 -10.00 3.59
N ASP A 66 12.55 -8.86 3.37
CA ASP A 66 12.10 -7.88 2.40
C ASP A 66 12.20 -8.46 0.98
N PRO A 67 11.16 -8.35 0.14
CA PRO A 67 11.22 -8.84 -1.24
C PRO A 67 12.27 -8.13 -2.11
N GLU A 68 12.77 -6.96 -1.70
CA GLU A 68 13.90 -6.30 -2.38
C GLU A 68 15.23 -7.01 -2.11
N ILE A 69 15.30 -7.89 -1.10
CA ILE A 69 16.50 -8.67 -0.73
C ILE A 69 16.30 -10.17 -1.00
N ALA A 70 15.06 -10.67 -0.98
CA ALA A 70 14.76 -12.06 -1.26
C ALA A 70 14.59 -12.30 -2.77
N GLU A 71 15.56 -12.98 -3.40
CA GLU A 71 15.40 -13.46 -4.78
C GLU A 71 14.26 -14.50 -4.84
N GLY A 72 13.12 -14.09 -5.40
CA GLY A 72 11.91 -14.90 -5.52
C GLY A 72 10.66 -14.05 -5.40
N HIS A 73 9.88 -13.98 -6.48
CA HIS A 73 8.79 -13.01 -6.72
C HIS A 73 7.77 -12.81 -5.59
N HIS A 74 7.65 -13.72 -4.61
CA HIS A 74 6.71 -13.62 -3.49
C HIS A 74 7.21 -14.27 -2.18
N GLY A 75 8.53 -14.32 -1.94
CA GLY A 75 9.09 -14.85 -0.69
C GLY A 75 8.78 -16.33 -0.42
N GLY A 76 8.57 -17.11 -1.49
CA GLY A 76 8.62 -18.57 -1.43
C GLY A 76 9.96 -19.02 -1.98
N GLU A 77 10.69 -19.81 -1.22
CA GLU A 77 11.84 -20.56 -1.75
C GLU A 77 11.38 -21.41 -2.93
N SER A 78 12.15 -21.41 -4.02
CA SER A 78 12.03 -22.44 -5.04
C SER A 78 12.63 -23.71 -4.42
N ASP A 79 11.79 -24.64 -4.00
CA ASP A 79 12.20 -26.00 -3.63
C ASP A 79 12.91 -26.62 -4.85
N VAL A 80 14.18 -26.99 -4.69
CA VAL A 80 15.03 -27.66 -5.69
C VAL A 80 14.86 -29.17 -5.58
#